data_AF-A0A090TCX5-F1
#
_entry.id   AF-A0A090TCX5-F1
#
_cell.length_a   1.000
_cell.length_b   1.000
_cell.length_c   1.000
_cell.angle_alpha   90.00
_cell.angle_beta   90.00
_cell.angle_gamma   90.00
#
_symmetry.space_group_name_H-M   'P 1'
#
loop_
_entity.id
_entity.type
_entity.pdbx_description
1 polymer ?
#
loop_
_entity_poly.entity_id
_entity_poly.type
_entity_poly.pdbx_seq_one_letter_code
_entity_poly.pdbx_strand_id
1 'polypeptide(L)' 'MDILAQDGEVALHCDYCGTTYAFDEPEIKAIFADAQSPSGDNTVH' A
#
# COMPACT_ATOMS: atom_id res chain seq x y z
N MET A 1 12.48 -3.17 -11.95
CA MET A 1 11.69 -4.35 -11.57
C MET A 1 10.44 -3.81 -10.94
N ASP A 2 9.34 -3.90 -11.66
CA ASP A 2 8.03 -3.41 -11.22
C ASP A 2 7.20 -4.64 -10.85
N ILE A 3 6.87 -4.75 -9.56
CA ILE A 3 6.21 -5.92 -8.99
C ILE A 3 4.75 -6.01 -9.46
N LEU A 4 4.11 -4.86 -9.69
CA LEU A 4 2.76 -4.81 -10.25
C LEU A 4 2.74 -5.26 -11.71
N ALA A 5 3.81 -4.98 -12.47
CA ALA A 5 3.89 -5.39 -13.88
C ALA A 5 4.12 -6.91 -14.08
N GLN A 6 4.56 -7.64 -13.04
CA GLN A 6 4.83 -9.08 -13.12
C GLN A 6 3.76 -9.92 -12.41
N ASP A 7 3.32 -9.51 -11.23
CA ASP A 7 2.39 -10.27 -10.40
C ASP A 7 0.96 -9.67 -10.37
N GLY A 8 0.78 -8.44 -10.86
CA GLY A 8 -0.53 -7.76 -10.90
C GLY A 8 -1.02 -7.20 -9.56
N GLU A 9 -0.45 -7.67 -8.45
CA GLU A 9 -0.81 -7.28 -7.09
C GLU A 9 0.40 -7.29 -6.15
N VAL A 10 0.28 -6.57 -5.02
CA VAL A 10 1.23 -6.62 -3.90
C VAL A 10 0.51 -7.16 -2.68
N ALA A 11 1.07 -8.21 -2.07
CA ALA A 11 0.54 -8.80 -0.84
C ALA A 11 1.35 -8.38 0.40
N LEU A 12 0.66 -7.92 1.44
CA LEU A 12 1.20 -7.66 2.78
C LEU A 12 0.66 -8.70 3.75
N HIS A 13 1.55 -9.57 4.23
CA HIS A 13 1.25 -10.49 5.32
C HIS A 13 1.51 -9.83 6.67
N CYS A 14 0.55 -9.93 7.59
CA CYS A 14 0.66 -9.50 8.97
C CYS A 14 1.10 -10.68 9.85
N ASP A 15 2.37 -10.74 10.23
CA ASP A 15 2.87 -11.83 11.09
C ASP A 15 2.22 -11.84 12.50
N TYR A 16 1.72 -10.70 12.97
CA TYR A 16 1.09 -10.57 14.30
C TYR A 16 -0.34 -11.09 14.37
N CYS A 17 -1.08 -11.00 13.26
CA CYS A 17 -2.51 -11.27 13.20
C CYS A 17 -2.88 -12.36 12.20
N GLY A 18 -1.92 -12.78 11.37
CA GLY A 18 -2.08 -13.82 10.36
C GLY A 18 -2.84 -13.38 9.11
N THR A 19 -3.35 -12.15 9.07
CA THR A 19 -4.09 -11.63 7.92
C THR A 19 -3.16 -11.32 6.76
N THR A 20 -3.59 -11.67 5.55
CA THR A 20 -2.93 -11.23 4.32
C THR A 20 -3.83 -10.21 3.63
N TYR A 21 -3.26 -9.05 3.33
CA TYR A 21 -3.87 -8.02 2.51
C TYR A 21 -3.25 -8.11 1.12
N ALA A 22 -4.04 -7.98 0.06
CA ALA A 22 -3.57 -7.88 -1.32
C ALA A 22 -4.10 -6.60 -1.92
N PHE A 23 -3.27 -5.90 -2.69
CA PHE A 23 -3.60 -4.63 -3.30
C PHE A 23 -3.25 -4.67 -4.78
N ASP A 24 -4.20 -4.32 -5.62
CA ASP A 24 -3.99 -4.19 -7.05
C ASP A 24 -3.49 -2.78 -7.44
N GLU A 25 -3.17 -2.60 -8.72
CA GLU A 25 -2.66 -1.32 -9.23
C GLU A 25 -3.58 -0.11 -8.92
N PRO A 26 -4.91 -0.13 -9.14
CA PRO A 26 -5.76 1.00 -8.81
C PRO A 26 -5.85 1.27 -7.30
N GLU A 27 -5.85 0.25 -6.44
CA GLU A 27 -5.85 0.42 -4.98
C GLU A 27 -4.55 1.06 -4.50
N ILE A 28 -3.39 0.60 -5.01
CA ILE A 28 -2.11 1.22 -4.71
C ILE A 28 -2.10 2.69 -5.13
N LYS A 29 -2.61 3.02 -6.33
CA LYS A 29 -2.72 4.43 -6.78
C LYS A 29 -3.58 5.28 -5.85
N ALA A 30 -4.69 4.74 -5.36
CA ALA A 30 -5.55 5.44 -4.41
C ALA A 30 -4.84 5.71 -3.08
N ILE A 31 -4.16 4.70 -2.51
CA ILE A 31 -3.38 4.85 -1.27
C ILE A 31 -2.31 5.94 -1.41
N PHE A 32 -1.59 5.98 -2.53
CA PHE A 32 -0.60 7.03 -2.78
C PHE A 32 -1.22 8.41 -2.98
N ALA A 33 -2.40 8.51 -3.59
CA ALA A 33 -3.11 9.79 -3.75
C ALA A 33 -3.64 10.33 -2.40
N ASP A 34 -4.16 9.44 -1.56
CA ASP A 34 -4.62 9.78 -0.20
C ASP A 34 -3.46 10.20 0.69
N ALA A 35 -2.31 9.50 0.64
CA ALA A 35 -1.11 9.86 1.38
C ALA A 35 -0.52 11.24 0.99
N GLN A 36 -0.81 11.71 -0.23
CA GLN A 36 -0.40 13.02 -0.72
C GLN A 36 -1.41 14.14 -0.39
N SER A 37 -2.59 13.79 0.10
CA SER A 37 -3.58 14.77 0.54
C SER A 37 -3.15 15.35 1.89
N PRO A 38 -3.03 16.69 2.04
CA PRO A 38 -2.50 17.33 3.25
C PRO A 38 -3.54 17.30 4.36
N SER A 39 -3.77 16.13 4.94
CA SER A 39 -4.41 16.00 6.25
C SER A 39 -3.26 15.83 7.23
N GLY A 40 -2.84 16.94 7.82
CA GLY A 40 -1.61 17.01 8.61
C GLY A 40 -1.59 16.03 9.77
N ASP A 41 -0.49 15.30 9.92
CA ASP A 41 -0.06 14.83 11.23
C ASP A 41 1.45 14.52 11.24
N ASN A 42 2.07 14.81 12.38
CA ASN A 42 3.52 14.79 12.62
C ASN A 42 4.15 13.42 12.32
N THR A 43 4.80 13.27 11.17
CA THR A 43 5.80 12.22 10.99
C THR A 43 7.08 12.64 11.73
N VAL A 44 7.17 12.26 13.02
CA VAL A 44 8.39 12.40 13.81
C VAL A 44 9.46 11.51 13.18
N HIS A 45 10.45 12.16 12.56
CA HIS A 45 11.66 11.53 12.05
C HIS A 45 12.70 11.43 13.16
#